data_AF-A0A6P7T5V4-F1
#
_entry.id   AF-A0A6P7T5V4-F1
#
_cell.length_a   1.000
_cell.length_b   1.000
_cell.length_c   1.000
_cell.angle_alpha   90.00
_cell.angle_beta   90.00
_cell.angle_gamma   90.00
#
_symmetry.space_group_name_H-M   'P 1'
#
loop_
_entity.id
_entity.type
_entity.pdbx_description
1 polymer ?
#
loop_
_entity_poly.entity_id
_entity_poly.type
_entity_poly.pdbx_seq_one_letter_code
_entity_poly.pdbx_strand_id
1 'polypeptide(L)' 'MESLRKAIYREFPEARVMDTVSKKRGAFEISINGKLVFSHLESCCYPESETVVALLHDVQDGKKPPVVERSNSRCTIL' A
#
# COMPACT_ATOMS: atom_id res chain seq x y z
N MET A 1 -14.97 -3.25 12.26
CA MET A 1 -13.87 -3.35 11.27
C MET A 1 -14.19 -2.41 10.13
N GLU A 2 -13.58 -1.22 10.10
CA GLU A 2 -13.72 -0.27 8.99
C GLU A 2 -12.73 -0.64 7.87
N SER A 3 -13.19 -0.71 6.62
CA SER A 3 -12.33 -1.07 5.50
C SER A 3 -11.35 0.06 5.17
N LEU A 4 -10.10 -0.28 4.83
CA LEU A 4 -9.05 0.68 4.45
C LEU A 4 -9.53 1.71 3.41
N ARG A 5 -10.28 1.26 2.39
CA ARG A 5 -10.87 2.13 1.37
C ARG A 5 -11.75 3.23 1.98
N LYS A 6 -12.57 2.91 2.98
CA LYS A 6 -13.46 3.86 3.65
C LYS A 6 -12.68 4.88 4.48
N ALA A 7 -11.63 4.44 5.17
CA ALA A 7 -10.72 5.32 5.90
C ALA A 7 -10.02 6.32 4.96
N ILE A 8 -9.54 5.86 3.80
CA ILE A 8 -8.91 6.72 2.79
C ILE A 8 -9.89 7.77 2.26
N TYR A 9 -11.09 7.38 1.84
CA TYR A 9 -12.08 8.33 1.31
C TYR A 9 -12.57 9.35 2.33
N ARG A 10 -12.49 9.04 3.62
CA ARG A 10 -12.87 9.97 4.69
C ARG A 10 -11.90 11.14 4.82
N GLU A 11 -10.61 10.88 4.67
CA GLU A 11 -9.54 11.90 4.75
C GLU A 11 -9.24 12.53 3.39
N PHE A 12 -9.28 11.73 2.32
CA PHE A 12 -8.96 12.15 0.96
C PHE A 12 -10.14 11.84 0.03
N PRO A 13 -11.21 12.66 0.06
CA PRO A 13 -12.40 12.43 -0.77
C PRO A 13 -12.09 12.47 -2.27
N GLU A 14 -11.06 13.20 -2.68
CA GLU A 14 -10.60 13.30 -4.07
C GLU A 14 -9.68 12.14 -4.50
N ALA A 15 -9.24 11.29 -3.57
CA ALA A 15 -8.34 10.19 -3.88
C ALA A 15 -9.04 9.11 -4.72
N ARG A 16 -8.35 8.62 -5.74
CA ARG A 16 -8.81 7.50 -6.56
C ARG A 16 -8.21 6.19 -6.05
N VAL A 17 -8.97 5.43 -5.27
CA VAL A 17 -8.58 4.09 -4.83
C VAL A 17 -8.93 3.08 -5.93
N MET A 18 -7.94 2.30 -6.36
CA MET A 18 -8.12 1.23 -7.35
C MET A 18 -7.77 -0.13 -6.73
N ASP A 19 -8.73 -1.04 -6.77
CA ASP A 19 -8.52 -2.43 -6.39
C ASP A 19 -8.01 -3.19 -7.62
N THR A 20 -6.79 -3.73 -7.55
CA THR A 20 -6.22 -4.57 -8.62
C THR A 20 -5.91 -5.95 -8.08
N VAL A 21 -6.14 -6.98 -8.89
CA VAL A 21 -5.84 -8.37 -8.51
C VAL A 21 -4.42 -8.70 -8.95
N SER A 22 -3.53 -8.92 -7.99
CA SER A 22 -2.17 -9.37 -8.27
C SER A 22 -2.16 -10.81 -8.78
N LYS A 23 -1.26 -11.14 -9.72
CA LYS A 23 -1.09 -12.51 -10.24
C LYS A 23 -0.63 -13.51 -9.17
N LYS A 24 0.01 -13.03 -8.10
CA LYS A 24 0.44 -13.83 -6.95
C LYS A 24 -0.73 -14.00 -5.98
N ARG A 25 -1.11 -15.26 -5.70
CA ARG A 25 -2.13 -15.58 -4.68
C ARG A 25 -1.64 -15.12 -3.31
N GLY A 26 -2.52 -14.48 -2.54
CA GLY A 26 -2.23 -14.01 -1.19
C GLY A 26 -1.36 -12.75 -1.10
N ALA A 27 -1.06 -12.11 -2.23
CA ALA A 27 -0.35 -10.83 -2.22
C ALA A 27 -1.32 -9.69 -1.89
N PHE A 28 -0.96 -8.87 -0.91
CA PHE A 28 -1.62 -7.61 -0.61
C PHE A 28 -0.61 -6.47 -0.72
N GLU A 29 -0.83 -5.59 -1.70
CA GLU A 29 0.17 -4.62 -2.15
C GLU A 29 -0.51 -3.27 -2.30
N ILE A 30 0.10 -2.23 -1.71
CA ILE A 30 -0.41 -0.86 -1.79
C ILE A 30 0.56 -0.05 -2.61
N SER A 31 0.03 0.60 -3.65
CA SER A 31 0.79 1.53 -4.47
C SER A 31 0.16 2.92 -4.43
N ILE A 32 0.97 3.94 -4.18
CA ILE A 32 0.56 5.34 -4.17
C ILE A 32 1.29 6.04 -5.33
N ASN A 33 0.56 6.72 -6.21
CA ASN A 33 1.12 7.37 -7.42
C ASN A 33 2.01 6.43 -8.26
N GLY A 34 1.62 5.15 -8.38
CA GLY A 34 2.36 4.14 -9.15
C GLY A 34 3.62 3.59 -8.47
N LYS A 35 3.93 3.99 -7.23
CA LYS A 35 5.05 3.48 -6.44
C LYS A 35 4.55 2.53 -5.37
N LEU A 36 5.15 1.34 -5.28
CA LEU A 36 4.83 0.37 -4.24
C LEU A 36 5.35 0.88 -2.88
N VAL A 37 4.44 1.07 -1.94
CA VAL A 37 4.74 1.57 -0.59
C VAL A 37 4.54 0.52 0.49
N PHE A 38 3.81 -0.56 0.18
CA PHE A 38 3.59 -1.66 1.11
C PHE A 38 3.42 -2.98 0.38
N SER A 39 3.97 -4.04 0.97
CA SER A 39 3.91 -5.41 0.45
C SER A 39 3.76 -6.38 1.61
N HIS A 40 2.58 -7.00 1.73
CA HIS A 40 2.32 -8.01 2.75
C HIS A 40 3.28 -9.20 2.66
N LEU A 41 3.74 -9.54 1.45
CA LEU A 41 4.69 -10.63 1.24
C LEU A 41 6.07 -10.33 1.84
N GLU A 42 6.43 -9.05 1.99
CA GLU A 42 7.72 -8.63 2.56
C GLU A 42 7.58 -8.34 4.06
N SER A 43 6.48 -7.72 4.47
CA SER A 43 6.25 -7.36 5.88
C SER A 43 5.60 -8.47 6.71
N CYS A 44 5.11 -9.55 6.10
CA CYS A 44 4.33 -10.63 6.74
C CYS A 44 3.10 -10.18 7.54
N CYS A 45 2.70 -8.91 7.44
CA CYS A 45 1.61 -8.29 8.20
C CYS A 45 0.69 -7.50 7.27
N TYR A 46 -0.56 -7.28 7.67
CA TYR A 46 -1.44 -6.34 6.97
C TYR A 46 -1.20 -4.92 7.51
N PRO A 47 -1.29 -3.89 6.68
CA PRO A 47 -1.08 -2.53 7.14
C PRO A 47 -2.33 -2.05 7.89
N GLU A 48 -2.10 -1.32 8.98
CA GLU A 48 -3.18 -0.64 9.70
C GLU A 48 -3.67 0.56 8.89
N SER A 49 -4.99 0.82 8.95
CA SER A 49 -5.62 1.91 8.21
C SER A 49 -4.97 3.26 8.50
N GLU A 50 -4.64 3.51 9.77
CA GLU A 50 -4.01 4.76 10.23
C GLU A 50 -2.62 4.95 9.62
N THR A 51 -1.81 3.89 9.55
CA THR A 51 -0.48 3.91 8.94
C THR A 51 -0.56 4.26 7.44
N VAL A 52 -1.54 3.70 6.73
CA VAL A 52 -1.72 4.01 5.29
C VAL A 52 -2.19 5.45 5.09
N VAL A 53 -3.09 5.94 5.94
CA VAL A 53 -3.58 7.33 5.90
C VAL A 53 -2.44 8.32 6.20
N ALA A 54 -1.59 8.05 7.19
CA ALA A 54 -0.43 8.86 7.50
C ALA A 54 0.57 8.92 6.31
N LEU A 55 0.81 7.79 5.65
CA LEU A 55 1.62 7.75 4.43
C LEU A 55 1.03 8.58 3.29
N LEU A 56 -0.29 8.60 3.14
CA LEU A 56 -0.95 9.44 2.13
C LEU A 56 -0.79 10.93 2.45
N HIS A 57 -0.87 11.32 3.73
CA HIS A 57 -0.59 12.70 4.16
C HIS A 57 0.82 13.13 3.79
N ASP A 58 1.82 12.31 4.11
CA ASP A 58 3.20 12.60 3.75
C ASP A 58 3.39 12.77 2.23
N VAL A 59 2.75 11.91 1.42
CA VAL A 59 2.81 12.03 -0.04
C VAL A 59 2.08 13.27 -0.55
N GLN A 60 0.96 13.64 0.05
CA GLN A 60 0.23 14.86 -0.32
C GLN A 60 1.02 16.14 0.03
N ASP A 61 1.74 16.13 1.15
CA ASP A 61 2.66 17.20 1.57
C ASP A 61 3.91 17.31 0.64
N GLY A 62 4.07 16.35 -0.28
CA GLY A 62 5.19 16.30 -1.23
C GLY A 62 6.40 15.53 -0.72
N LYS A 63 6.30 14.87 0.44
CA LYS A 63 7.36 13.98 0.93
C LYS A 63 7.40 12.71 0.09
N LYS A 64 8.60 12.14 -0.04
CA LYS A 64 8.80 10.90 -0.78
C LYS A 64 8.26 9.75 0.07
N PRO A 65 7.33 8.93 -0.44
CA PRO A 65 6.90 7.76 0.30
C PRO A 65 8.06 6.77 0.46
N PRO A 66 8.10 5.98 1.54
CA PRO A 66 9.01 4.86 1.65
C PRO A 66 8.67 3.88 0.52
N VAL A 67 9.51 3.86 -0.51
CA VAL A 67 9.35 2.92 -1.62
C VAL A 67 9.88 1.58 -1.12
N VAL A 68 9.05 0.54 -1.18
CA VAL A 68 9.53 -0.81 -0.98
C VAL A 68 10.38 -1.14 -2.20
N GLU A 69 11.70 -1.07 -2.03
CA GLU A 69 12.64 -1.48 -3.04
C GLU A 69 12.55 -3.00 -3.15
N ARG A 70 11.70 -3.48 -4.07
CA ARG A 70 11.65 -4.91 -4.43
C ARG A 70 13.02 -5.29 -4.98
N SER A 71 13.91 -5.70 -4.09
CA SER A 71 15.13 -6.38 -4.48
C SER A 71 14.68 -7.58 -5.29
N ASN A 72 15.15 -7.68 -6.54
CA ASN A 72 14.73 -8.71 -7.52
C ASN A 72 15.24 -10.11 -7.14
N SER A 73 15.37 -10.39 -5.85
CA SER A 73 15.63 -11.70 -5.28
C SER A 73 14.35 -12.50 -5.46
N ARG A 74 14.36 -13.44 -6.42
CA ARG A 74 13.31 -14.45 -6.59
C ARG A 74 13.15 -15.25 -5.29
N CYS A 75 12.37 -14.76 -4.34
CA CYS A 75 11.92 -15.54 -3.20
C CYS A 75 10.94 -16.59 -3.72
N THR A 76 11.52 -17.73 -4.09
CA THR A 76 10.81 -18.95 -4.44
C THR A 76 10.67 -19.71 -3.13
N ILE A 77 9.44 -19.97 -2.70
CA ILE A 77 9.19 -20.93 -1.62
C ILE A 77 9.40 -22.31 -2.29
N LEU A 78 10.44 -23.02 -1.85
CA LEU A 78 10.75 -24.40 -2.24
C LEU A 78 9.99 -25.37 -1.34
#